data_AF-A0AAQ4E0V8-F1
#
_entry.id   AF-A0AAQ4E0V8-F1
#
_cell.length_a   1.000
_cell.length_b   1.000
_cell.length_c   1.000
_cell.angle_alpha   90.00
_cell.angle_beta   90.00
_cell.angle_gamma   90.00
#
_symmetry.space_group_name_H-M   'P 1'
#
loop_
_entity.id
_entity.type
_entity.pdbx_description
1 polymer ?
#
loop_
_entity_poly.entity_id
_entity_poly.type
_entity_poly.pdbx_seq_one_letter_code
_entity_poly.pdbx_strand_id
1 'polypeptide(L)'
;MDNEAILGKIRKYISNKNLKSVHNYLLNDAVKGGSNITAIAKSVIQELPDDDFGREQHKEMFNTILSIVKKYDLSPAICSSLIGVLNSEVNNLSINTRAAVVYDLLDSLKDGTSLERSEIPLDAPELELAIPKMMRILPSLELAEVPPLVYQLLLFSNQECTEFLIESVIKFFREKDLEMEEFGASDERKKENLEQTEATVVLDIVFAARQKATIINFFIKMLKARQMKAEFVFGQFTLSLALALAKTRHFTDQVLDVLKSAASFYVQWQAKYREYMWIREMIPVPKDIKQLIVNMIQHSKCGWEESSQRLVEFGFLLMDM
;
A
#
# COMPACT_ATOMS: atom_id res chain seq x y z
N MET A 1 27.50 35.31 -8.90
CA MET A 1 26.93 36.67 -9.01
C MET A 1 26.39 37.04 -7.65
N ASP A 2 26.71 38.22 -7.14
CA ASP A 2 26.35 38.65 -5.79
C ASP A 2 24.84 38.59 -5.55
N ASN A 3 24.40 37.87 -4.51
CA ASN A 3 23.00 37.74 -4.13
C ASN A 3 22.34 39.11 -3.88
N GLU A 4 23.12 40.10 -3.45
CA GLU A 4 22.67 41.45 -3.16
C GLU A 4 22.26 42.24 -4.42
N ALA A 5 22.98 42.04 -5.53
CA ALA A 5 22.65 42.64 -6.82
C ALA A 5 21.38 42.04 -7.45
N ILE A 6 21.11 40.77 -7.17
CA ILE A 6 19.89 40.07 -7.60
C ILE A 6 18.69 40.54 -6.79
N LEU A 7 18.82 40.65 -5.46
CA LEU A 7 17.79 41.19 -4.57
C LEU A 7 17.43 42.64 -4.91
N GLY A 8 18.42 43.48 -5.24
CA GLY A 8 18.17 44.85 -5.71
C GLY A 8 17.34 44.92 -6.99
N LYS A 9 17.55 43.99 -7.93
CA LYS A 9 16.74 43.87 -9.15
C LYS A 9 15.33 43.35 -8.85
N ILE A 10 15.20 42.34 -7.99
CA ILE A 10 13.90 41.78 -7.57
C ILE A 10 13.04 42.88 -6.95
N ARG A 11 13.59 43.64 -5.99
CA ARG A 11 12.87 44.76 -5.37
C ARG A 11 12.40 45.79 -6.39
N LYS A 12 13.23 46.12 -7.38
CA LYS A 12 12.85 47.03 -8.47
C LYS A 12 11.69 46.48 -9.32
N TYR A 13 11.66 45.18 -9.60
CA TYR A 13 10.57 44.54 -10.34
C TYR A 13 9.26 44.51 -9.54
N ILE A 14 9.35 44.26 -8.23
CA ILE A 14 8.21 44.30 -7.31
C ILE A 14 7.65 45.73 -7.20
N SER A 15 8.51 46.74 -7.01
CA SER A 15 8.10 48.15 -6.97
C SER A 15 7.45 48.61 -8.29
N ASN A 16 7.89 48.07 -9.42
CA ASN A 16 7.32 48.36 -10.74
C ASN A 16 6.10 47.49 -11.10
N LYS A 17 5.63 46.64 -10.18
CA LYS A 17 4.52 45.70 -10.38
C LYS A 17 4.64 44.82 -11.64
N ASN A 18 5.86 44.42 -12.01
CA ASN A 18 6.11 43.63 -13.21
C ASN A 18 7.10 42.48 -12.95
N LEU A 19 6.55 41.34 -12.54
CA LEU A 19 7.31 40.10 -12.29
C LEU A 19 7.37 39.17 -13.50
N LYS A 20 6.75 39.51 -14.65
CA LYS A 20 6.81 38.67 -15.87
C LYS A 20 8.24 38.33 -16.31
N SER A 21 9.16 39.29 -16.13
CA SER A 21 10.58 39.09 -16.41
C SER A 21 11.22 38.03 -15.49
N VAL A 22 10.76 37.95 -14.24
CA VAL A 22 11.20 36.98 -13.24
C VAL A 22 10.63 35.60 -13.57
N HIS A 23 9.34 35.49 -13.92
CA HIS A 23 8.74 34.22 -14.38
C HIS A 23 9.46 33.65 -15.61
N ASN A 24 9.73 34.49 -16.62
CA ASN A 24 10.48 34.09 -17.81
C ASN A 24 11.91 33.67 -17.48
N TYR A 25 12.55 34.34 -16.52
CA TYR A 25 13.89 33.96 -16.06
C TYR A 25 13.87 32.57 -15.42
N LEU A 26 12.92 32.28 -14.53
CA LEU A 26 12.79 30.98 -13.88
C LEU A 26 12.56 29.85 -14.89
N LEU A 27 11.70 30.07 -15.89
CA LEU A 27 11.48 29.11 -16.98
C LEU A 27 12.75 28.86 -17.81
N ASN A 28 13.50 29.92 -18.12
CA ASN A 28 14.75 29.80 -18.87
C ASN A 28 15.88 29.15 -18.06
N ASP A 29 15.93 29.37 -16.74
CA ASP A 29 16.88 28.68 -15.86
C ASP A 29 16.51 27.20 -15.70
N ALA A 30 15.21 26.86 -15.71
CA ALA A 30 14.73 25.48 -15.71
C ALA A 30 15.20 24.69 -16.94
N VAL A 31 15.17 25.30 -18.12
CA VAL A 31 15.74 24.72 -19.36
C VAL A 31 17.24 24.43 -19.20
N LYS A 32 17.95 25.19 -18.38
CA LYS A 32 19.41 25.10 -18.18
C LYS A 32 19.81 24.25 -16.97
N GLY A 33 18.88 23.50 -16.39
CA GLY A 33 19.14 22.61 -15.26
C GLY A 33 18.92 23.24 -13.87
N GLY A 34 18.43 24.47 -13.79
CA GLY A 34 17.77 25.03 -12.62
C GLY A 34 18.62 25.42 -11.42
N SER A 35 19.92 25.67 -11.62
CA SER A 35 20.89 25.94 -10.55
C SER A 35 20.52 27.11 -9.61
N ASN A 36 19.74 28.09 -10.06
CA ASN A 36 19.41 29.28 -9.27
C ASN A 36 17.91 29.44 -8.98
N ILE A 37 17.05 28.57 -9.52
CA ILE A 37 15.58 28.70 -9.42
C ILE A 37 15.13 28.78 -7.98
N THR A 38 15.59 27.88 -7.12
CA THR A 38 15.14 27.81 -5.73
C THR A 38 15.49 29.08 -4.95
N ALA A 39 16.73 29.56 -5.08
CA ALA A 39 17.19 30.74 -4.35
C ALA A 39 16.38 31.98 -4.77
N ILE A 40 16.17 32.15 -6.08
CA ILE A 40 15.44 33.28 -6.63
C ILE A 40 13.95 33.21 -6.27
N ALA A 41 13.32 32.03 -6.41
CA ALA A 41 11.93 31.83 -6.05
C ALA A 41 11.69 32.18 -4.57
N LYS A 42 12.57 31.72 -3.67
CA LYS A 42 12.48 32.02 -2.23
C LYS A 42 12.64 33.51 -1.95
N SER A 43 13.62 34.16 -2.57
CA SER A 43 13.85 35.61 -2.41
C SER A 43 12.71 36.46 -2.94
N VAL A 44 12.08 36.07 -4.05
CA VAL A 44 10.92 36.77 -4.60
C VAL A 44 9.74 36.65 -3.65
N ILE A 45 9.42 35.43 -3.21
CA ILE A 45 8.30 35.17 -2.29
C ILE A 45 8.45 35.94 -0.98
N GLN A 46 9.66 36.04 -0.42
CA GLN A 46 9.91 36.76 0.84
C GLN A 46 9.77 38.29 0.73
N GLU A 47 9.97 38.87 -0.45
CA GLU A 47 9.91 40.32 -0.67
C GLU A 47 8.54 40.78 -1.22
N LEU A 48 7.60 39.86 -1.44
CA LEU A 48 6.25 40.23 -1.87
C LEU A 48 5.47 40.93 -0.74
N PRO A 49 4.78 42.04 -1.03
CA PRO A 49 3.98 42.77 -0.04
C PRO A 49 2.68 42.02 0.31
N ASP A 50 2.14 42.21 1.52
CA ASP A 50 0.82 41.68 1.90
C ASP A 50 -0.32 42.59 1.41
N ASP A 51 -0.36 42.86 0.11
CA ASP A 51 -1.42 43.60 -0.57
C ASP A 51 -2.07 42.75 -1.67
N ASP A 52 -3.10 43.29 -2.35
CA ASP A 52 -3.79 42.56 -3.43
C ASP A 52 -2.83 42.14 -4.55
N PHE A 53 -1.82 42.97 -4.83
CA PHE A 53 -0.81 42.66 -5.84
C PHE A 53 0.08 41.50 -5.38
N GLY A 54 0.60 41.52 -4.16
CA GLY A 54 1.40 40.43 -3.63
C GLY A 54 0.63 39.11 -3.60
N ARG A 55 -0.64 39.10 -3.18
CA ARG A 55 -1.48 37.90 -3.21
C ARG A 55 -1.66 37.31 -4.61
N GLU A 56 -1.84 38.15 -5.62
CA GLU A 56 -1.92 37.71 -7.02
C GLU A 56 -0.57 37.13 -7.49
N GLN A 57 0.53 37.76 -7.12
CA GLN A 57 1.88 37.32 -7.49
C GLN A 57 2.32 36.06 -6.76
N HIS A 58 1.92 35.85 -5.51
CA HIS A 58 2.07 34.60 -4.77
C HIS A 58 1.44 33.44 -5.55
N LYS A 59 0.22 33.63 -6.08
CA LYS A 59 -0.45 32.66 -6.96
C LYS A 59 0.28 32.42 -8.28
N GLU A 60 0.69 33.48 -8.99
CA GLU A 60 1.41 33.33 -10.26
C GLU A 60 2.76 32.62 -10.07
N MET A 61 3.47 32.95 -8.99
CA MET A 61 4.74 32.31 -8.61
C MET A 61 4.55 30.83 -8.30
N PHE A 62 3.54 30.51 -7.49
CA PHE A 62 3.19 29.13 -7.18
C PHE A 62 2.91 28.31 -8.45
N ASN A 63 2.07 28.82 -9.34
CA ASN A 63 1.74 28.15 -10.61
C ASN A 63 2.96 27.98 -11.53
N THR A 64 3.85 28.97 -11.55
CA THR A 64 5.09 28.91 -12.34
C THR A 64 6.02 27.82 -11.82
N ILE A 65 6.26 27.77 -10.51
CA ILE A 65 7.10 26.75 -9.89
C ILE A 65 6.49 25.36 -10.09
N LEU A 66 5.17 25.21 -9.91
CA LEU A 66 4.48 23.94 -10.15
C LEU A 66 4.59 23.50 -11.61
N SER A 67 4.44 24.42 -12.57
CA SER A 67 4.65 24.11 -13.99
C SER A 67 6.10 23.74 -14.29
N ILE A 68 7.08 24.32 -13.58
CA ILE A 68 8.49 23.99 -13.75
C ILE A 68 8.73 22.54 -13.29
N VAL A 69 8.27 22.19 -12.10
CA VAL A 69 8.40 20.84 -11.53
C VAL A 69 7.70 19.79 -12.40
N LYS A 70 6.53 20.11 -12.97
CA LYS A 70 5.77 19.17 -13.83
C LYS A 70 6.36 18.96 -15.22
N LYS A 71 7.01 19.96 -15.81
CA LYS A 71 7.36 19.95 -17.26
C LYS A 71 8.85 19.78 -17.56
N TYR A 72 9.73 20.11 -16.62
CA TYR A 72 11.16 20.10 -16.86
C TYR A 72 11.83 18.97 -16.09
N ASP A 73 12.78 18.30 -16.75
CA ASP A 73 13.57 17.24 -16.15
C ASP A 73 14.69 17.87 -15.30
N LEU A 74 14.43 18.00 -14.01
CA LEU A 74 15.30 18.64 -13.02
C LEU A 74 15.93 17.58 -12.12
N SER A 75 17.12 17.87 -11.58
CA SER A 75 17.75 16.96 -10.61
C SER A 75 16.87 16.77 -9.37
N PRO A 76 16.86 15.57 -8.74
CA PRO A 76 16.04 15.31 -7.55
C PRO A 76 16.25 16.31 -6.40
N ALA A 77 17.48 16.80 -6.23
CA ALA A 77 17.81 17.81 -5.22
C ALA A 77 17.10 19.15 -5.48
N ILE A 78 17.00 19.57 -6.75
CA ILE A 78 16.33 20.81 -7.14
C ILE A 78 14.81 20.63 -7.02
N CYS A 79 14.26 19.50 -7.48
CA CYS A 79 12.83 19.17 -7.32
C CYS A 79 12.40 19.21 -5.85
N SER A 80 13.13 18.51 -4.97
CA SER A 80 12.85 18.49 -3.53
C SER A 80 12.91 19.90 -2.93
N SER A 81 13.90 20.71 -3.33
CA SER A 81 14.03 22.08 -2.86
C SER A 81 12.88 22.99 -3.32
N LEU A 82 12.44 22.85 -4.58
CA LEU A 82 11.29 23.59 -5.11
C LEU A 82 9.97 23.14 -4.49
N ILE A 83 9.79 21.85 -4.21
CA ILE A 83 8.65 21.33 -3.45
C ILE A 83 8.65 21.93 -2.03
N GLY A 84 9.82 22.07 -1.40
CA GLY A 84 9.96 22.77 -0.12
C GLY A 84 9.50 24.24 -0.19
N VAL A 85 9.85 24.96 -1.27
CA VAL A 85 9.37 26.33 -1.51
C VAL A 85 7.86 26.36 -1.71
N LEU A 86 7.31 25.47 -2.55
CA LEU A 86 5.86 25.35 -2.76
C LEU A 86 5.13 25.11 -1.43
N ASN A 87 5.59 24.15 -0.61
CA ASN A 87 4.98 23.84 0.69
C ASN A 87 4.99 25.03 1.65
N SER A 88 6.07 25.82 1.67
CA SER A 88 6.12 27.04 2.50
C SER A 88 5.12 28.11 2.03
N GLU A 89 4.79 28.09 0.73
CA GLU A 89 3.98 29.10 0.07
C GLU A 89 2.49 28.76 0.04
N VAL A 90 2.12 27.48 0.17
CA VAL A 90 0.71 27.03 0.21
C VAL A 90 -0.12 27.81 1.22
N ASN A 91 0.45 28.16 2.38
CA ASN A 91 -0.26 28.87 3.45
C ASN A 91 -0.58 30.33 3.09
N ASN A 92 0.16 30.94 2.17
CA ASN A 92 -0.06 32.31 1.70
C ASN A 92 -1.15 32.40 0.61
N LEU A 93 -1.62 31.26 0.10
CA LEU A 93 -2.65 31.19 -0.93
C LEU A 93 -4.07 31.21 -0.33
N SER A 94 -4.99 31.87 -1.05
CA SER A 94 -6.42 31.80 -0.75
C SER A 94 -6.95 30.36 -0.83
N ILE A 95 -7.99 30.06 -0.05
CA ILE A 95 -8.60 28.72 -0.01
C ILE A 95 -9.09 28.26 -1.40
N ASN A 96 -9.64 29.17 -2.19
CA ASN A 96 -10.10 28.88 -3.55
C ASN A 96 -8.94 28.51 -4.49
N THR A 97 -7.78 29.17 -4.31
CA THR A 97 -6.60 28.88 -5.12
C THR A 97 -5.97 27.55 -4.71
N ARG A 98 -5.91 27.27 -3.41
CA ARG A 98 -5.49 25.95 -2.91
C ARG A 98 -6.37 24.84 -3.45
N ALA A 99 -7.69 25.02 -3.40
CA ALA A 99 -8.64 24.05 -3.96
C ALA A 99 -8.42 23.83 -5.46
N ALA A 100 -8.26 24.90 -6.25
CA ALA A 100 -8.00 24.81 -7.69
C ALA A 100 -6.70 24.03 -7.99
N VAL A 101 -5.62 24.30 -7.27
CA VAL A 101 -4.35 23.56 -7.39
C VAL A 101 -4.55 22.07 -7.10
N VAL A 102 -5.31 21.74 -6.04
CA VAL A 102 -5.62 20.35 -5.69
C VAL A 102 -6.42 19.67 -6.80
N TYR A 103 -7.44 20.35 -7.36
CA TYR A 103 -8.21 19.82 -8.49
C TYR A 103 -7.35 19.59 -9.73
N ASP A 104 -6.47 20.53 -10.09
CA ASP A 104 -5.57 20.39 -11.23
C ASP A 104 -4.57 19.24 -11.04
N LEU A 105 -4.11 19.00 -9.81
CA LEU A 105 -3.28 17.85 -9.46
C LEU A 105 -4.07 16.54 -9.55
N LEU A 106 -5.32 16.51 -9.07
CA LEU A 106 -6.20 15.35 -9.17
C LEU A 106 -6.54 14.98 -10.61
N ASP A 107 -6.73 15.96 -11.49
CA ASP A 107 -6.92 15.70 -12.92
C ASP A 107 -5.62 15.19 -13.56
N SER A 108 -4.47 15.78 -13.23
CA SER A 108 -3.16 15.28 -13.70
C SER A 108 -2.88 13.83 -13.26
N LEU A 109 -3.38 13.42 -12.09
CA LEU A 109 -3.27 12.04 -11.58
C LEU A 109 -4.13 11.05 -12.39
N LYS A 110 -5.28 11.46 -12.93
CA LYS A 110 -6.08 10.61 -13.82
C LYS A 110 -5.33 10.28 -15.10
N ASP A 111 -4.45 11.16 -15.54
CA ASP A 111 -3.62 11.01 -16.74
C ASP A 111 -2.28 10.27 -16.46
N GLY A 112 -2.07 9.76 -15.24
CA GLY A 112 -0.96 8.84 -14.93
C GLY A 112 0.35 9.49 -14.47
N THR A 113 0.35 10.78 -14.09
CA THR A 113 1.56 11.38 -13.48
C THR A 113 1.69 10.97 -12.01
N SER A 114 2.64 10.08 -11.71
CA SER A 114 2.99 9.68 -10.34
C SER A 114 3.53 10.88 -9.56
N LEU A 115 2.78 11.35 -8.56
CA LEU A 115 3.28 12.23 -7.52
C LEU A 115 3.88 11.35 -6.42
N GLU A 116 5.15 11.60 -6.08
CA GLU A 116 5.77 11.01 -4.90
C GLU A 116 4.89 11.31 -3.67
N ARG A 117 4.58 10.24 -2.92
CA ARG A 117 3.61 10.23 -1.84
C ARG A 117 4.03 11.18 -0.72
N SER A 118 3.46 12.38 -0.70
CA SER A 118 3.59 13.29 0.43
C SER A 118 2.98 12.68 1.69
N GLU A 119 3.64 12.93 2.80
CA GLU A 119 3.18 12.70 4.18
C GLU A 119 1.98 13.61 4.47
N ILE A 120 0.83 13.30 3.87
CA ILE A 120 -0.44 13.93 4.24
C ILE A 120 -0.89 13.22 5.53
N PRO A 121 -1.03 13.92 6.67
CA PRO A 121 -1.68 13.34 7.82
C PRO A 121 -3.13 13.11 7.43
N LEU A 122 -3.47 11.85 7.13
CA LEU A 122 -4.84 11.46 6.81
C LEU A 122 -5.59 11.18 8.10
N ASP A 123 -6.79 11.71 8.20
CA ASP A 123 -7.67 11.47 9.32
C ASP A 123 -8.20 10.02 9.26
N ALA A 124 -8.65 9.45 10.39
CA ALA A 124 -9.29 8.13 10.42
C ALA A 124 -10.38 7.92 9.34
N PRO A 125 -11.34 8.85 9.11
CA PRO A 125 -12.34 8.69 8.05
C PRO A 125 -11.75 8.75 6.62
N GLU A 126 -10.65 9.47 6.42
CA GLU A 126 -9.99 9.56 5.12
C GLU A 126 -9.25 8.26 4.80
N LEU A 127 -8.61 7.64 5.80
CA LEU A 127 -8.00 6.32 5.69
C LEU A 127 -9.04 5.24 5.38
N GLU A 128 -10.19 5.29 6.04
CA GLU A 128 -11.34 4.39 5.79
C GLU A 128 -11.87 4.50 4.36
N LEU A 129 -11.71 5.66 3.70
CA LEU A 129 -12.07 5.83 2.29
C LEU A 129 -10.93 5.44 1.34
N ALA A 130 -9.69 5.78 1.69
CA ALA A 130 -8.51 5.62 0.83
C ALA A 130 -8.10 4.15 0.71
N ILE A 131 -8.03 3.41 1.83
CA ILE A 131 -7.54 2.03 1.85
C ILE A 131 -8.42 1.11 0.98
N PRO A 132 -9.77 1.12 1.09
CA PRO A 132 -10.62 0.35 0.20
C PRO A 132 -10.47 0.70 -1.28
N LYS A 133 -10.22 1.97 -1.61
CA LYS A 133 -9.98 2.39 -3.01
C LYS A 133 -8.64 1.89 -3.53
N MET A 134 -7.58 1.97 -2.72
CA MET A 134 -6.25 1.46 -3.09
C MET A 134 -6.29 -0.06 -3.28
N MET A 135 -7.03 -0.78 -2.45
CA MET A 135 -7.21 -2.23 -2.57
C MET A 135 -7.99 -2.65 -3.83
N ARG A 136 -8.76 -1.76 -4.47
CA ARG A 136 -9.40 -2.06 -5.77
C ARG A 136 -8.41 -2.16 -6.93
N ILE A 137 -7.22 -1.57 -6.79
CA ILE A 137 -6.17 -1.62 -7.80
C ILE A 137 -5.37 -2.92 -7.67
N LEU A 138 -5.40 -3.57 -6.51
CA LEU A 138 -4.63 -4.79 -6.22
C LEU A 138 -4.76 -5.88 -7.30
N PRO A 139 -5.95 -6.21 -7.86
CA PRO A 139 -6.08 -7.22 -8.90
C PRO A 139 -5.38 -6.87 -10.23
N SER A 140 -5.16 -5.58 -10.50
CA SER A 140 -4.52 -5.08 -11.73
C SER A 140 -3.01 -4.88 -11.60
N LEU A 141 -2.43 -5.06 -10.42
CA LEU A 141 -0.99 -4.89 -10.19
C LEU A 141 -0.21 -6.12 -10.64
N GLU A 142 1.05 -5.89 -11.03
CA GLU A 142 2.01 -6.98 -11.18
C GLU A 142 2.34 -7.59 -9.80
N LEU A 143 2.63 -8.89 -9.75
CA LEU A 143 2.92 -9.59 -8.48
C LEU A 143 4.07 -8.93 -7.70
N ALA A 144 5.08 -8.41 -8.39
CA ALA A 144 6.22 -7.72 -7.77
C ALA A 144 5.85 -6.41 -7.06
N GLU A 145 4.73 -5.77 -7.45
CA GLU A 145 4.27 -4.50 -6.87
C GLU A 145 3.34 -4.70 -5.66
N VAL A 146 2.86 -5.93 -5.46
CA VAL A 146 1.94 -6.27 -4.36
C VAL A 146 2.60 -6.11 -2.98
N PRO A 147 3.79 -6.67 -2.69
CA PRO A 147 4.43 -6.53 -1.38
C PRO A 147 4.67 -5.07 -0.95
N PRO A 148 5.31 -4.19 -1.76
CA PRO A 148 5.54 -2.82 -1.33
C PRO A 148 4.23 -2.05 -1.11
N LEU A 149 3.17 -2.33 -1.87
CA LEU A 149 1.85 -1.73 -1.59
C LEU A 149 1.28 -2.20 -0.25
N VAL A 150 1.24 -3.52 -0.02
CA VAL A 150 0.68 -4.09 1.21
C VAL A 150 1.45 -3.60 2.44
N TYR A 151 2.78 -3.60 2.39
CA TYR A 151 3.61 -3.07 3.47
C TYR A 151 3.29 -1.61 3.77
N GLN A 152 3.20 -0.75 2.75
CA GLN A 152 2.86 0.66 2.94
C GLN A 152 1.47 0.83 3.57
N LEU A 153 0.47 0.08 3.09
CA LEU A 153 -0.88 0.14 3.65
C LEU A 153 -0.93 -0.34 5.11
N LEU A 154 -0.14 -1.35 5.50
CA LEU A 154 -0.03 -1.82 6.89
C LEU A 154 0.58 -0.76 7.84
N LEU A 155 1.49 0.07 7.33
CA LEU A 155 2.06 1.19 8.09
C LEU A 155 0.99 2.24 8.39
N PHE A 156 0.24 2.65 7.36
CA PHE A 156 -0.76 3.72 7.46
C PHE A 156 -2.11 3.28 8.05
N SER A 157 -2.43 1.99 8.06
CA SER A 157 -3.75 1.53 8.49
C SER A 157 -4.01 1.78 9.98
N ASN A 158 -5.20 2.34 10.26
CA ASN A 158 -5.81 2.32 11.59
C ASN A 158 -6.38 0.91 11.89
N GLN A 159 -6.97 0.75 13.06
CA GLN A 159 -7.46 -0.53 13.54
C GLN A 159 -8.49 -1.17 12.59
N GLU A 160 -9.50 -0.43 12.17
CA GLU A 160 -10.58 -0.91 11.28
C GLU A 160 -10.08 -1.21 9.87
N CYS A 161 -9.23 -0.34 9.31
CA CYS A 161 -8.68 -0.53 7.97
C CYS A 161 -7.75 -1.73 7.88
N THR A 162 -7.09 -2.09 8.99
CA THR A 162 -6.18 -3.24 9.04
C THR A 162 -6.94 -4.56 8.86
N GLU A 163 -8.14 -4.68 9.44
CA GLU A 163 -9.01 -5.85 9.26
C GLU A 163 -9.41 -6.00 7.79
N PHE A 164 -9.90 -4.91 7.18
CA PHE A 164 -10.28 -4.89 5.76
C PHE A 164 -9.10 -5.20 4.83
N LEU A 165 -7.92 -4.64 5.13
CA LEU A 165 -6.69 -4.85 4.36
C LEU A 165 -6.30 -6.32 4.34
N ILE A 166 -6.21 -6.96 5.51
CA ILE A 166 -5.83 -8.38 5.63
C ILE A 166 -6.85 -9.27 4.92
N GLU A 167 -8.14 -9.00 5.09
CA GLU A 167 -9.19 -9.76 4.40
C GLU A 167 -9.07 -9.65 2.88
N SER A 168 -8.83 -8.44 2.38
CA SER A 168 -8.68 -8.17 0.95
C SER A 168 -7.43 -8.83 0.36
N VAL A 169 -6.31 -8.86 1.10
CA VAL A 169 -5.08 -9.56 0.70
C VAL A 169 -5.31 -11.08 0.63
N ILE A 170 -5.95 -11.66 1.64
CA ILE A 170 -6.29 -13.10 1.64
C ILE A 170 -7.19 -13.44 0.46
N LYS A 171 -8.20 -12.61 0.19
CA LYS A 171 -9.09 -12.79 -0.95
C LYS A 171 -8.33 -12.73 -2.27
N PHE A 172 -7.43 -11.76 -2.44
CA PHE A 172 -6.61 -11.61 -3.64
C PHE A 172 -5.76 -12.85 -3.93
N PHE A 173 -4.98 -13.34 -2.95
CA PHE A 173 -4.13 -14.52 -3.18
C PHE A 173 -4.94 -15.77 -3.44
N ARG A 174 -6.09 -15.91 -2.78
CA ARG A 174 -7.02 -17.00 -3.04
C ARG A 174 -7.60 -16.98 -4.46
N GLU A 175 -7.92 -15.81 -4.99
CA GLU A 175 -8.38 -15.66 -6.38
C GLU A 175 -7.25 -16.03 -7.35
N LYS A 176 -6.00 -15.63 -7.05
CA LYS A 176 -4.82 -16.02 -7.84
C LYS A 176 -4.54 -17.52 -7.80
N ASP A 177 -4.71 -18.17 -6.66
CA ASP A 177 -4.61 -19.64 -6.55
C ASP A 177 -5.64 -20.34 -7.46
N LEU A 178 -6.89 -19.86 -7.46
CA LEU A 178 -7.95 -20.42 -8.30
C LEU A 178 -7.68 -20.20 -9.79
N GLU A 179 -7.22 -19.01 -10.20
CA GLU A 179 -6.80 -18.74 -11.57
C GLU A 179 -5.70 -19.73 -12.02
N MET A 180 -4.76 -20.06 -11.13
CA MET A 180 -3.68 -21.02 -11.41
C MET A 180 -4.19 -22.47 -11.48
N GLU A 181 -5.20 -22.83 -10.69
CA GLU A 181 -5.88 -24.15 -10.77
C GLU A 181 -6.67 -24.31 -12.08
N GLU A 182 -7.32 -23.25 -12.58
CA GLU A 182 -8.20 -23.29 -13.76
C GLU A 182 -7.45 -23.24 -15.11
N PHE A 183 -6.41 -22.39 -15.24
CA PHE A 183 -5.73 -22.19 -16.53
C PHE A 183 -4.67 -23.26 -16.86
N GLY A 184 -4.49 -24.24 -15.98
CA GLY A 184 -3.50 -25.31 -16.14
C GLY A 184 -2.08 -24.81 -15.88
N ALA A 185 -1.41 -25.43 -14.91
CA ALA A 185 -0.09 -25.11 -14.40
C ALA A 185 1.08 -25.30 -15.39
N SER A 186 1.00 -24.78 -16.62
CA SER A 186 2.09 -24.90 -17.60
C SER A 186 3.23 -23.91 -17.38
N ASP A 187 3.01 -22.86 -16.57
CA ASP A 187 4.00 -21.82 -16.29
C ASP A 187 4.49 -21.93 -14.84
N GLU A 188 5.43 -22.87 -14.62
CA GLU A 188 6.09 -23.07 -13.32
C GLU A 188 6.71 -21.76 -12.80
N ARG A 189 7.15 -20.85 -13.68
CA ARG A 189 7.72 -19.55 -13.28
C ARG A 189 6.69 -18.61 -12.70
N LYS A 190 5.48 -18.55 -13.28
CA LYS A 190 4.39 -17.75 -12.70
C LYS A 190 3.99 -18.25 -11.33
N LYS A 191 4.00 -19.57 -11.14
CA LYS A 191 3.72 -20.20 -9.85
C LYS A 191 4.80 -19.87 -8.82
N GLU A 192 6.08 -20.01 -9.18
CA GLU A 192 7.20 -19.64 -8.32
C GLU A 192 7.17 -18.16 -7.94
N ASN A 193 6.87 -17.27 -8.89
CA ASN A 193 6.71 -15.84 -8.64
C ASN A 193 5.56 -15.54 -7.67
N LEU A 194 4.44 -16.25 -7.78
CA LEU A 194 3.31 -16.12 -6.86
C LEU A 194 3.72 -16.58 -5.45
N GLU A 195 4.31 -17.76 -5.32
CA GLU A 195 4.80 -18.31 -4.05
C GLU A 195 5.81 -17.37 -3.35
N GLN A 196 6.75 -16.79 -4.11
CA GLN A 196 7.71 -15.81 -3.57
C GLN A 196 7.03 -14.51 -3.14
N THR A 197 6.04 -14.06 -3.90
CA THR A 197 5.25 -12.86 -3.58
C THR A 197 4.45 -13.07 -2.30
N GLU A 198 3.78 -14.22 -2.17
CA GLU A 198 3.05 -14.63 -0.96
C GLU A 198 3.96 -14.63 0.26
N ALA A 199 5.14 -15.26 0.16
CA ALA A 199 6.09 -15.35 1.25
C ALA A 199 6.55 -13.95 1.72
N THR A 200 6.78 -13.03 0.78
CA THR A 200 7.16 -11.65 1.10
C THR A 200 6.02 -10.93 1.82
N VAL A 201 4.78 -11.03 1.33
CA VAL A 201 3.62 -10.41 1.98
C VAL A 201 3.35 -11.01 3.37
N VAL A 202 3.51 -12.32 3.54
CA VAL A 202 3.42 -12.97 4.86
C VAL A 202 4.44 -12.36 5.82
N LEU A 203 5.68 -12.17 5.37
CA LEU A 203 6.73 -11.56 6.17
C LEU A 203 6.40 -10.11 6.56
N ASP A 204 5.87 -9.31 5.62
CA ASP A 204 5.44 -7.94 5.88
C ASP A 204 4.31 -7.88 6.93
N ILE A 205 3.32 -8.76 6.83
CA ILE A 205 2.23 -8.86 7.80
C ILE A 205 2.77 -9.31 9.17
N VAL A 206 3.66 -10.30 9.22
CA VAL A 206 4.28 -10.76 10.46
C VAL A 206 5.09 -9.64 11.11
N PHE A 207 5.84 -8.87 10.32
CA PHE A 207 6.60 -7.73 10.80
C PHE A 207 5.69 -6.63 11.37
N ALA A 208 4.59 -6.30 10.69
CA ALA A 208 3.58 -5.38 11.21
C ALA A 208 2.92 -5.91 12.48
N ALA A 209 2.61 -7.21 12.54
CA ALA A 209 2.00 -7.86 13.69
C ALA A 209 2.89 -7.88 14.94
N ARG A 210 4.22 -7.92 14.76
CA ARG A 210 5.20 -7.76 15.86
C ARG A 210 5.13 -6.38 16.50
N GLN A 211 4.75 -5.35 15.74
CA GLN A 211 4.60 -3.98 16.23
C GLN A 211 3.19 -3.71 16.77
N LYS A 212 2.16 -4.24 16.09
CA LYS A 212 0.73 -4.05 16.40
C LYS A 212 0.06 -5.41 16.65
N ALA A 213 0.02 -5.84 17.93
CA ALA A 213 -0.57 -7.14 18.31
C ALA A 213 -2.09 -7.26 17.98
N THR A 214 -2.77 -6.14 17.75
CA THR A 214 -4.17 -6.11 17.27
C THR A 214 -4.35 -6.87 15.96
N ILE A 215 -3.35 -6.87 15.07
CA ILE A 215 -3.34 -7.62 13.80
C ILE A 215 -3.61 -9.11 14.03
N ILE A 216 -2.90 -9.71 14.99
CA ILE A 216 -3.03 -11.14 15.28
C ILE A 216 -4.41 -11.44 15.84
N ASN A 217 -4.91 -10.60 16.75
CA ASN A 217 -6.24 -10.75 17.32
C ASN A 217 -7.34 -10.71 16.25
N PHE A 218 -7.25 -9.78 15.29
CA PHE A 218 -8.17 -9.72 14.16
C PHE A 218 -8.10 -10.95 13.29
N PHE A 219 -6.88 -11.37 12.95
CA PHE A 219 -6.67 -12.55 12.14
C PHE A 219 -7.28 -13.80 12.80
N ILE A 220 -7.07 -13.98 14.10
CA ILE A 220 -7.67 -15.08 14.88
C ILE A 220 -9.20 -14.98 14.91
N LYS A 221 -9.76 -13.79 15.14
CA LYS A 221 -11.22 -13.56 15.11
C LYS A 221 -11.80 -13.94 13.75
N MET A 222 -11.14 -13.55 12.66
CA MET A 222 -11.53 -13.87 11.29
C MET A 222 -11.44 -15.39 11.01
N LEU A 223 -10.37 -16.07 11.45
CA LEU A 223 -10.26 -17.53 11.33
C LEU A 223 -11.41 -18.23 12.07
N LYS A 224 -11.72 -17.82 13.31
CA LYS A 224 -12.84 -18.37 14.09
C LYS A 224 -14.19 -18.16 13.40
N ALA A 225 -14.44 -16.97 12.86
CA ALA A 225 -15.67 -16.65 12.14
C ALA A 225 -15.84 -17.49 10.85
N ARG A 226 -14.74 -17.96 10.26
CA ARG A 226 -14.71 -18.72 9.00
C ARG A 226 -14.21 -20.15 9.16
N GLN A 227 -14.19 -20.68 10.38
CA GLN A 227 -13.69 -22.02 10.69
C GLN A 227 -14.41 -23.14 9.90
N MET A 228 -15.64 -22.85 9.47
CA MET A 228 -16.50 -23.72 8.67
C MET A 228 -16.28 -23.57 7.16
N LYS A 229 -15.26 -22.83 6.70
CA LYS A 229 -14.80 -22.80 5.30
C LYS A 229 -13.37 -23.34 5.16
N ALA A 230 -13.20 -24.60 4.73
CA ALA A 230 -11.93 -25.33 4.74
C ALA A 230 -10.94 -24.64 3.82
N GLU A 231 -11.40 -24.33 2.62
CA GLU A 231 -10.63 -23.64 1.61
C GLU A 231 -10.26 -22.20 2.01
N PHE A 232 -10.87 -21.62 3.05
CA PHE A 232 -10.45 -20.33 3.59
C PHE A 232 -9.34 -20.55 4.62
N VAL A 233 -9.57 -21.41 5.61
CA VAL A 233 -8.63 -21.69 6.72
C VAL A 233 -7.36 -22.39 6.23
N PHE A 234 -7.52 -23.39 5.37
CA PHE A 234 -6.46 -24.22 4.80
C PHE A 234 -6.10 -23.81 3.36
N GLY A 235 -6.53 -22.62 2.92
CA GLY A 235 -6.00 -22.03 1.69
C GLY A 235 -4.51 -21.73 1.84
N GLN A 236 -3.76 -21.75 0.73
CA GLN A 236 -2.31 -21.64 0.74
C GLN A 236 -1.84 -20.42 1.53
N PHE A 237 -2.20 -19.21 1.09
CA PHE A 237 -1.83 -17.98 1.79
C PHE A 237 -2.30 -17.93 3.25
N THR A 238 -3.57 -18.27 3.54
CA THR A 238 -4.14 -18.16 4.90
C THR A 238 -3.44 -19.08 5.89
N LEU A 239 -3.18 -20.33 5.49
CA LEU A 239 -2.53 -21.31 6.36
C LEU A 239 -1.06 -20.93 6.59
N SER A 240 -0.36 -20.46 5.55
CA SER A 240 1.00 -19.92 5.65
C SER A 240 1.07 -18.79 6.67
N LEU A 241 0.15 -17.83 6.56
CA LEU A 241 0.08 -16.68 7.44
C LEU A 241 -0.26 -17.09 8.89
N ALA A 242 -1.20 -18.02 9.07
CA ALA A 242 -1.55 -18.53 10.40
C ALA A 242 -0.34 -19.17 11.08
N LEU A 243 0.37 -20.05 10.38
CA LEU A 243 1.56 -20.71 10.92
C LEU A 243 2.69 -19.72 11.20
N ALA A 244 2.90 -18.73 10.34
CA ALA A 244 3.89 -17.67 10.55
C ALA A 244 3.57 -16.83 11.79
N LEU A 245 2.30 -16.43 11.96
CA LEU A 245 1.87 -15.66 13.13
C LEU A 245 1.90 -16.48 14.42
N ALA A 246 1.67 -17.81 14.35
CA ALA A 246 1.78 -18.74 15.46
C ALA A 246 3.21 -18.85 16.03
N LYS A 247 4.24 -18.37 15.32
CA LYS A 247 5.61 -18.25 15.86
C LYS A 247 5.70 -17.24 17.00
N THR A 248 4.75 -16.29 17.09
CA THR A 248 4.66 -15.35 18.20
C THR A 248 4.15 -16.05 19.45
N ARG A 249 5.04 -16.27 20.44
CA ARG A 249 4.80 -17.10 21.64
C ARG A 249 3.47 -16.87 22.35
N HIS A 250 3.01 -15.62 22.43
CA HIS A 250 1.76 -15.28 23.13
C HIS A 250 0.49 -15.76 22.41
N PHE A 251 0.56 -16.04 21.10
CA PHE A 251 -0.58 -16.41 20.27
C PHE A 251 -0.47 -17.82 19.69
N THR A 252 0.64 -18.52 19.93
CA THR A 252 0.90 -19.86 19.41
C THR A 252 -0.27 -20.81 19.67
N ASP A 253 -0.62 -21.02 20.93
CA ASP A 253 -1.68 -21.96 21.31
C ASP A 253 -3.02 -21.52 20.73
N GLN A 254 -3.32 -20.21 20.78
CA GLN A 254 -4.59 -19.69 20.29
C GLN A 254 -4.77 -19.87 18.77
N VAL A 255 -3.70 -19.72 17.97
CA VAL A 255 -3.77 -19.96 16.53
C VAL A 255 -3.86 -21.46 16.24
N LEU A 256 -3.01 -22.26 16.88
CA LEU A 256 -2.98 -23.70 16.66
C LEU A 256 -4.28 -24.39 17.09
N ASP A 257 -4.92 -23.94 18.18
CA ASP A 257 -6.22 -24.43 18.64
C ASP A 257 -7.33 -24.14 17.62
N VAL A 258 -7.31 -22.96 16.99
CA VAL A 258 -8.28 -22.61 15.93
C VAL A 258 -8.08 -23.48 14.69
N LEU A 259 -6.84 -23.71 14.28
CA LEU A 259 -6.52 -24.61 13.17
C LEU A 259 -6.91 -26.07 13.48
N LYS A 260 -6.64 -26.54 14.70
CA LYS A 260 -7.02 -27.87 15.19
C LYS A 260 -8.54 -28.04 15.21
N SER A 261 -9.26 -27.07 15.77
CA SER A 261 -10.74 -27.05 15.80
C SER A 261 -11.32 -27.13 14.38
N ALA A 262 -10.79 -26.33 13.45
CA ALA A 262 -11.19 -26.38 12.05
C ALA A 262 -10.90 -27.75 11.43
N ALA A 263 -9.70 -28.31 11.62
CA ALA A 263 -9.32 -29.62 11.08
C ALA A 263 -10.24 -30.74 11.61
N SER A 264 -10.45 -30.80 12.92
CA SER A 264 -11.38 -31.75 13.57
C SER A 264 -12.78 -31.65 12.99
N PHE A 265 -13.29 -30.43 12.82
CA PHE A 265 -14.61 -30.22 12.20
C PHE A 265 -14.67 -30.83 10.79
N TYR A 266 -13.64 -30.63 9.96
CA TYR A 266 -13.62 -31.19 8.60
C TYR A 266 -13.47 -32.69 8.54
N VAL A 267 -12.63 -33.28 9.39
CA VAL A 267 -12.48 -34.74 9.44
C VAL A 267 -13.82 -35.38 9.79
N GLN A 268 -14.52 -34.84 10.80
CA GLN A 268 -15.85 -35.31 11.17
C GLN A 268 -16.88 -35.06 10.06
N TRP A 269 -16.83 -33.90 9.40
CA TRP A 269 -17.72 -33.57 8.29
C TRP A 269 -17.54 -34.53 7.10
N GLN A 270 -16.29 -34.81 6.70
CA GLN A 270 -15.99 -35.76 5.64
C GLN A 270 -16.41 -37.19 6.02
N ALA A 271 -16.27 -37.59 7.29
CA ALA A 271 -16.74 -38.88 7.76
C ALA A 271 -18.27 -39.01 7.58
N LYS A 272 -19.03 -38.00 8.01
CA LYS A 272 -20.49 -37.93 7.79
C LYS A 272 -20.87 -37.91 6.31
N TYR A 273 -20.13 -37.17 5.49
CA TYR A 273 -20.32 -37.12 4.04
C TYR A 273 -20.16 -38.51 3.40
N ARG A 274 -19.19 -39.31 3.88
CA ARG A 274 -18.99 -40.69 3.41
C ARG A 274 -20.06 -41.66 3.90
N GLU A 275 -20.56 -41.46 5.12
CA GLU A 275 -21.52 -42.33 5.79
C GLU A 275 -22.95 -42.16 5.25
N TYR A 276 -23.39 -40.93 5.00
CA TYR A 276 -24.79 -40.65 4.66
C TYR A 276 -25.01 -40.35 3.18
N MET A 277 -25.82 -41.16 2.51
CA MET A 277 -26.15 -41.01 1.09
C MET A 277 -26.86 -39.69 0.75
N TRP A 278 -27.83 -39.28 1.56
CA TRP A 278 -28.59 -38.04 1.34
C TRP A 278 -27.70 -36.79 1.37
N ILE A 279 -26.61 -36.79 2.17
CA ILE A 279 -25.66 -35.67 2.21
C ILE A 279 -24.91 -35.56 0.88
N ARG A 280 -24.51 -36.69 0.29
CA ARG A 280 -23.81 -36.73 -1.00
C ARG A 280 -24.68 -36.28 -2.16
N GLU A 281 -25.98 -36.50 -2.07
CA GLU A 281 -26.95 -36.07 -3.08
C GLU A 281 -27.26 -34.56 -2.97
N MET A 282 -27.19 -33.99 -1.77
CA MET A 282 -27.55 -32.59 -1.53
C MET A 282 -26.36 -31.62 -1.54
N ILE A 283 -25.14 -32.09 -1.28
CA ILE A 283 -23.97 -31.24 -1.06
C ILE A 283 -22.83 -31.65 -2.00
N PRO A 284 -22.17 -30.69 -2.68
CA PRO A 284 -20.97 -30.95 -3.47
C PRO A 284 -19.88 -31.66 -2.65
N VAL A 285 -19.03 -32.42 -3.35
CA VAL A 285 -17.92 -33.15 -2.70
C VAL A 285 -17.02 -32.15 -1.97
N PRO A 286 -16.83 -32.30 -0.63
CA PRO A 286 -15.97 -31.40 0.12
C PRO A 286 -14.50 -31.60 -0.31
N LYS A 287 -13.75 -30.49 -0.43
CA LYS A 287 -12.30 -30.56 -0.69
C LYS A 287 -11.60 -31.35 0.43
N ASP A 288 -10.59 -32.13 0.05
CA ASP A 288 -9.80 -32.88 1.01
C ASP A 288 -8.81 -31.95 1.75
N ILE A 289 -8.99 -31.78 3.06
CA ILE A 289 -8.07 -30.97 3.88
C ILE A 289 -6.65 -31.50 3.82
N LYS A 290 -6.48 -32.83 3.68
CA LYS A 290 -5.16 -33.45 3.56
C LYS A 290 -4.51 -32.98 2.28
N GLN A 291 -5.25 -32.96 1.18
CA GLN A 291 -4.77 -32.49 -0.10
C GLN A 291 -4.45 -30.98 -0.06
N LEU A 292 -5.29 -30.16 0.59
CA LEU A 292 -5.01 -28.73 0.77
C LEU A 292 -3.70 -28.49 1.55
N ILE A 293 -3.51 -29.18 2.67
CA ILE A 293 -2.28 -29.08 3.48
C ILE A 293 -1.07 -29.60 2.69
N VAL A 294 -1.19 -30.74 2.01
CA VAL A 294 -0.09 -31.31 1.21
C VAL A 294 0.28 -30.39 0.04
N ASN A 295 -0.70 -29.82 -0.66
CA ASN A 295 -0.46 -28.87 -1.75
C ASN A 295 0.28 -27.64 -1.23
N MET A 296 -0.18 -27.09 -0.11
CA MET A 296 0.51 -25.99 0.56
C MET A 296 1.97 -26.33 0.89
N ILE A 297 2.24 -27.54 1.43
CA ILE A 297 3.61 -27.99 1.74
C ILE A 297 4.44 -28.12 0.47
N GLN A 298 3.87 -28.64 -0.61
CA GLN A 298 4.57 -28.80 -1.88
C GLN A 298 4.93 -27.45 -2.52
N HIS A 299 4.13 -26.42 -2.24
CA HIS A 299 4.31 -25.05 -2.73
C HIS A 299 5.13 -24.18 -1.75
N SER A 300 5.57 -24.75 -0.62
CA SER A 300 6.32 -24.05 0.43
C SER A 300 7.83 -23.90 0.16
N LYS A 301 8.27 -23.98 -1.11
CA LYS A 301 9.71 -24.10 -1.45
C LYS A 301 10.54 -22.83 -1.20
N CYS A 302 9.92 -21.66 -1.05
CA CYS A 302 10.62 -20.37 -0.92
C CYS A 302 10.07 -19.52 0.24
N GLY A 303 10.92 -19.11 1.21
CA GLY A 303 10.57 -18.11 2.25
C GLY A 303 9.83 -18.63 3.49
N TRP A 304 9.70 -19.95 3.66
CA TRP A 304 8.91 -20.60 4.73
C TRP A 304 9.66 -20.87 6.04
N GLU A 305 10.83 -20.26 6.25
CA GLU A 305 11.54 -20.37 7.55
C GLU A 305 10.67 -19.92 8.73
N GLU A 306 9.75 -18.98 8.49
CA GLU A 306 8.82 -18.50 9.52
C GLU A 306 7.69 -19.50 9.84
N SER A 307 7.29 -20.37 8.91
CA SER A 307 6.11 -21.25 9.05
C SER A 307 6.44 -22.74 9.22
N SER A 308 7.63 -23.19 8.80
CA SER A 308 8.03 -24.60 8.77
C SER A 308 8.05 -25.28 10.15
N GLN A 309 8.61 -24.63 11.17
CA GLN A 309 8.63 -25.19 12.54
C GLN A 309 7.20 -25.38 13.07
N ARG A 310 6.34 -24.38 12.86
CA ARG A 310 4.96 -24.39 13.35
C ARG A 310 4.09 -25.39 12.59
N LEU A 311 4.39 -25.63 11.31
CA LEU A 311 3.77 -26.68 10.52
C LEU A 311 4.04 -28.08 11.11
N VAL A 312 5.28 -28.35 11.55
CA VAL A 312 5.63 -29.63 12.17
C VAL A 312 4.89 -29.81 13.50
N GLU A 313 4.86 -28.77 14.34
CA GLU A 313 4.10 -28.77 15.59
C GLU A 313 2.60 -28.98 15.35
N PHE A 314 2.03 -28.32 14.33
CA PHE A 314 0.66 -28.54 13.91
C PHE A 314 0.43 -29.98 13.42
N GLY A 315 1.38 -30.55 12.68
CA GLY A 315 1.34 -31.97 12.26
C GLY A 315 1.25 -32.92 13.44
N PHE A 316 2.06 -32.72 14.50
CA PHE A 316 1.95 -33.51 15.72
C PHE A 316 0.61 -33.32 16.43
N LEU A 317 0.11 -32.08 16.52
CA LEU A 317 -1.21 -31.80 17.10
C LEU A 317 -2.36 -32.48 16.37
N LEU A 318 -2.23 -32.70 15.05
CA LEU A 318 -3.19 -33.45 14.25
C LEU A 318 -3.08 -34.97 14.45
N MET A 319 -1.88 -35.50 14.74
CA MET A 319 -1.70 -36.93 15.07
C MET A 319 -2.34 -37.29 16.41
N ASP A 320 -2.40 -36.34 17.33
CA ASP A 320 -3.03 -36.49 18.65
C ASP A 320 -4.57 -36.37 18.62
N MET A 321 -5.20 -36.28 17.44
CA MET A 321 -6.66 -36.10 17.29
C MET A 321 -7.46 -37.40 17.23
#